data_AF-A0A966PPT1-F1
#
_entry.id   AF-A0A966PPT1-F1
#
_cell.length_a   1.000
_cell.length_b   1.000
_cell.length_c   1.000
_cell.angle_alpha   90.00
_cell.angle_beta   90.00
_cell.angle_gamma   90.00
#
_symmetry.space_group_name_H-M   'P 1'
#
loop_
_entity.id
_entity.type
_entity.pdbx_description
1 polymer ?
#
loop_
_entity_poly.entity_id
_entity_poly.type
_entity_poly.pdbx_seq_one_letter_code
_entity_poly.pdbx_strand_id
1 'polypeptide(L)'
;MPSSVDRPRLRDRTAVPWIAPALVLVVAFVVVPIVNLAARTITSESVIGVWRHPGVMDAIRFTLVETVLSTILTVALGLAPAWAFSRWQFRGRRFMLSTVTLPFVLPTVVVGASFLELLPTGSNRGLLAVLLAHVYFNLSVIIRTVGPIWATIDPMLTSAAHTLGASPTRSFLTVTIPLLRPGLMAATGIVGFMCATSYGIVRILGGDNTTIEVEIYRRAMSFGDLSGAATLALAQLLVVAGCLAAWRRRERAVTNELAHRGVRRRTPRLAPMVAAVSTTIIAIPLISLVISSVRNRGSWTLAGWRIITGERSIPGLNIDLVSVIIRSMSYAIVATAIAIPVGVLATRLRASRSDHARSAERLLLLPLGASAVAVGL
;
A
#
# COMPACT_ATOMS: atom_id res chain seq x y z
N MET A 1 42.61 5.18 -10.08
CA MET A 1 41.57 4.88 -11.09
C MET A 1 40.73 3.73 -10.57
N PRO A 2 39.45 3.91 -10.19
CA PRO A 2 38.64 2.81 -9.69
C PRO A 2 38.17 1.95 -10.87
N SER A 3 38.45 0.66 -10.78
CA SER A 3 38.07 -0.38 -11.74
C SER A 3 36.55 -0.40 -11.95
N SER A 4 36.16 -0.22 -13.20
CA SER A 4 34.80 -0.43 -13.68
C SER A 4 34.39 -1.88 -13.41
N VAL A 5 33.49 -2.08 -12.45
CA VAL A 5 32.77 -3.35 -12.29
C VAL A 5 31.94 -3.55 -13.57
N ASP A 6 32.46 -4.38 -14.47
CA ASP A 6 31.84 -4.74 -15.74
C ASP A 6 30.54 -5.50 -15.42
N ARG A 7 29.40 -4.80 -15.49
CA ARG A 7 28.09 -5.45 -15.35
C ARG A 7 27.90 -6.36 -16.58
N PRO A 8 27.48 -7.63 -16.41
CA PRO A 8 27.33 -8.55 -17.53
C PRO A 8 26.39 -7.96 -18.58
N ARG A 9 26.92 -7.76 -19.79
CA ARG A 9 26.26 -7.13 -20.94
C ARG A 9 25.33 -8.17 -21.57
N LEU A 10 24.07 -8.22 -21.15
CA LEU A 10 23.05 -8.99 -21.86
C LEU A 10 22.83 -8.35 -23.24
N ARG A 11 23.14 -9.10 -24.29
CA ARG A 11 23.01 -8.70 -25.70
C ARG A 11 21.53 -8.45 -26.00
N ASP A 12 21.17 -7.27 -26.56
CA ASP A 12 19.78 -6.82 -26.78
C ASP A 12 18.85 -7.83 -27.50
N ARG A 13 19.41 -8.82 -28.21
CA ARG A 13 18.67 -9.91 -28.87
C ARG A 13 17.95 -10.88 -27.93
N THR A 14 18.31 -10.97 -26.65
CA THR A 14 17.70 -11.93 -25.71
C THR A 14 16.35 -11.47 -25.14
N ALA A 15 15.98 -10.19 -25.32
CA ALA A 15 14.74 -9.62 -24.78
C ALA A 15 13.54 -9.73 -25.73
N VAL A 16 13.78 -9.78 -27.05
CA VAL A 16 12.75 -9.81 -28.10
C VAL A 16 11.71 -10.94 -27.94
N PRO A 17 12.06 -12.21 -27.65
CA PRO A 17 11.06 -13.28 -27.55
C PRO A 17 10.12 -13.12 -26.36
N TRP A 18 10.45 -12.27 -25.39
CA TRP A 18 9.62 -12.06 -24.21
C TRP A 18 8.65 -10.88 -24.35
N ILE A 19 8.75 -10.09 -25.42
CA ILE A 19 7.85 -8.94 -25.63
C ILE A 19 6.41 -9.41 -25.90
N ALA A 20 6.23 -10.49 -26.67
CA ALA A 20 4.89 -10.98 -27.00
C ALA A 20 4.10 -11.50 -25.78
N PRO A 21 4.66 -12.34 -24.88
CA PRO A 21 3.99 -12.73 -23.64
C PRO A 21 3.66 -11.54 -22.72
N ALA A 22 4.58 -10.58 -22.59
CA ALA A 22 4.32 -9.34 -21.84
C ALA A 22 3.11 -8.59 -22.40
N LEU A 23 3.07 -8.42 -23.72
CA LEU A 23 2.01 -7.68 -24.39
C LEU A 23 0.66 -8.38 -24.22
N VAL A 24 0.61 -9.71 -24.38
CA VAL A 24 -0.62 -10.49 -24.16
C VAL A 24 -1.15 -10.30 -22.74
N LEU A 25 -0.28 -10.36 -21.74
CA LEU A 25 -0.69 -10.17 -20.34
C LEU A 25 -1.17 -8.75 -20.06
N VAL A 26 -0.50 -7.73 -20.59
CA VAL A 26 -0.96 -6.33 -20.47
C VAL A 26 -2.31 -6.15 -21.16
N VAL A 27 -2.48 -6.70 -22.36
CA VAL A 27 -3.75 -6.59 -23.09
C VAL A 27 -4.87 -7.28 -22.31
N ALA A 28 -4.67 -8.53 -21.91
CA ALA A 28 -5.69 -9.33 -21.25
C ALA A 28 -6.09 -8.79 -19.86
N PHE A 29 -5.13 -8.37 -19.04
CA PHE A 29 -5.40 -8.00 -17.64
C PHE A 29 -5.53 -6.50 -17.38
N VAL A 30 -5.24 -5.65 -18.38
CA VAL A 30 -5.25 -4.19 -18.21
C VAL A 30 -6.10 -3.54 -19.28
N VAL A 31 -5.77 -3.77 -20.55
CA VAL A 31 -6.44 -3.08 -21.66
C VAL A 31 -7.89 -3.56 -21.75
N VAL A 32 -8.13 -4.88 -21.71
CA VAL A 32 -9.49 -5.43 -21.81
C VAL A 32 -10.42 -4.92 -20.69
N PRO A 33 -10.06 -4.99 -19.39
CA PRO A 33 -10.89 -4.41 -18.33
C PRO A 33 -11.16 -2.91 -18.50
N ILE A 34 -10.14 -2.12 -18.85
CA ILE A 34 -10.29 -0.66 -19.04
C ILE A 34 -11.19 -0.35 -20.24
N VAL A 35 -11.04 -1.09 -21.35
CA VAL A 35 -11.89 -0.94 -22.53
C VAL A 35 -13.33 -1.33 -22.21
N ASN A 36 -13.55 -2.42 -21.48
CA ASN A 36 -14.88 -2.83 -21.03
C ASN A 36 -15.51 -1.76 -20.13
N LEU A 37 -14.73 -1.19 -19.21
CA LEU A 37 -15.17 -0.09 -18.35
C LEU A 37 -15.58 1.13 -19.17
N ALA A 38 -14.74 1.54 -20.13
CA ALA A 38 -15.02 2.67 -21.02
C ALA A 38 -16.23 2.42 -21.92
N ALA A 39 -16.37 1.22 -22.49
CA ALA A 39 -17.51 0.84 -23.31
C ALA A 39 -18.82 0.96 -22.50
N ARG A 40 -18.85 0.41 -21.28
CA ARG A 40 -20.02 0.50 -20.37
C ARG A 40 -20.37 1.95 -20.04
N THR A 41 -19.38 2.82 -19.83
CA THR A 41 -19.60 4.24 -19.58
C THR A 41 -20.21 4.95 -20.80
N ILE A 42 -19.67 4.74 -22.00
CA ILE A 42 -20.12 5.40 -23.24
C ILE A 42 -21.53 4.98 -23.63
N THR A 43 -21.89 3.71 -23.44
CA THR A 43 -23.23 3.20 -23.77
C THR A 43 -24.32 3.62 -22.80
N SER A 44 -23.98 4.31 -21.70
CA SER A 44 -24.94 4.69 -20.68
C SER A 44 -25.54 6.08 -20.94
N GLU A 45 -26.87 6.19 -20.95
CA GLU A 45 -27.58 7.46 -21.13
C GLU A 45 -27.43 8.41 -19.92
N SER A 46 -26.92 7.90 -18.78
CA SER A 46 -27.01 8.55 -17.47
C SER A 46 -25.67 9.00 -16.88
N VAL A 47 -24.58 9.08 -17.65
CA VAL A 47 -23.23 9.50 -17.16
C VAL A 47 -23.31 10.77 -16.32
N ILE A 48 -24.08 11.77 -16.75
CA ILE A 48 -24.25 13.05 -16.04
C ILE A 48 -25.07 12.88 -14.75
N GLY A 49 -26.05 11.97 -14.75
CA GLY A 49 -26.91 11.71 -13.59
C GLY A 49 -26.16 11.13 -12.39
N VAL A 50 -25.11 10.34 -12.63
CA VAL A 50 -24.25 9.75 -11.58
C VAL A 50 -23.61 10.83 -10.72
N TRP A 51 -23.06 11.88 -11.36
CA TRP A 51 -22.37 12.98 -10.67
C TRP A 51 -23.30 13.90 -9.88
N ARG A 52 -24.60 13.91 -10.21
CA ARG A 52 -25.61 14.71 -9.49
C ARG A 52 -26.10 14.04 -8.22
N HIS A 53 -25.76 12.77 -7.99
CA HIS A 53 -26.20 12.05 -6.81
C HIS A 53 -25.46 12.57 -5.55
N PRO A 54 -26.17 13.03 -4.50
CA PRO A 54 -25.53 13.64 -3.32
C PRO A 54 -24.41 12.80 -2.70
N GLY A 55 -24.67 11.49 -2.55
CA GLY A 55 -23.68 10.56 -1.98
C GLY A 55 -22.36 10.44 -2.76
N VAL A 56 -22.32 10.77 -4.05
CA VAL A 56 -21.07 10.75 -4.84
C VAL A 56 -20.18 11.93 -4.48
N MET A 57 -20.76 13.12 -4.30
CA MET A 57 -19.97 14.30 -3.94
C MET A 57 -19.42 14.19 -2.52
N ASP A 58 -20.21 13.65 -1.59
CA ASP A 58 -19.76 13.35 -0.24
C ASP A 58 -18.64 12.30 -0.25
N ALA A 59 -18.77 11.27 -1.10
CA ALA A 59 -17.73 10.26 -1.28
C ALA A 59 -16.41 10.86 -1.79
N ILE A 60 -16.48 11.76 -2.78
CA ILE A 60 -15.31 12.45 -3.34
C ILE A 60 -14.63 13.32 -2.27
N ARG A 61 -15.41 14.12 -1.54
CA ARG A 61 -14.90 14.98 -0.48
C ARG A 61 -14.22 14.17 0.61
N PHE A 62 -14.87 13.10 1.07
CA PHE A 62 -14.32 12.23 2.09
C PHE A 62 -13.05 11.54 1.61
N THR A 63 -13.02 10.98 0.38
CA THR A 63 -11.81 10.40 -0.21
C THR A 63 -10.65 11.39 -0.22
N LEU A 64 -10.86 12.64 -0.65
CA LEU A 64 -9.80 13.65 -0.70
C LEU A 64 -9.26 13.98 0.69
N VAL A 65 -10.15 14.26 1.65
CA VAL A 65 -9.78 14.60 3.03
C VAL A 65 -9.04 13.45 3.70
N GLU A 66 -9.63 12.25 3.64
CA GLU A 66 -9.08 11.05 4.26
C GLU A 66 -7.72 10.70 3.66
N THR A 67 -7.58 10.69 2.34
CA THR A 67 -6.32 10.34 1.66
C THR A 67 -5.20 11.29 2.07
N VAL A 68 -5.44 12.61 2.06
CA VAL A 68 -4.44 13.61 2.40
C VAL A 68 -4.03 13.48 3.86
N LEU A 69 -5.00 13.42 4.77
CA LEU A 69 -4.72 13.32 6.21
C LEU A 69 -4.02 12.01 6.57
N SER A 70 -4.47 10.87 6.03
CA SER A 70 -3.83 9.57 6.25
C SER A 70 -2.41 9.54 5.74
N THR A 71 -2.15 10.16 4.58
CA THR A 71 -0.79 10.23 4.03
C THR A 71 0.12 11.06 4.91
N ILE A 72 -0.30 12.26 5.29
CA ILE A 72 0.48 13.15 6.16
C ILE A 72 0.77 12.48 7.50
N LEU A 73 -0.27 11.91 8.12
CA LEU A 73 -0.14 11.26 9.43
C LEU A 73 0.77 10.03 9.36
N THR A 74 0.65 9.21 8.33
CA THR A 74 1.50 8.03 8.12
C THR A 74 2.96 8.42 7.92
N VAL A 75 3.24 9.43 7.09
CA VAL A 75 4.61 9.91 6.87
C VAL A 75 5.18 10.47 8.17
N ALA A 76 4.43 11.32 8.86
CA ALA A 76 4.87 11.93 10.13
C ALA A 76 5.17 10.88 11.20
N LEU A 77 4.23 9.96 11.46
CA LEU A 77 4.39 8.93 12.49
C LEU A 77 5.37 7.82 12.08
N GLY A 78 5.53 7.55 10.78
CA GLY A 78 6.44 6.54 10.25
C GLY A 78 7.91 6.93 10.26
N LEU A 79 8.24 8.23 10.35
CA LEU A 79 9.62 8.70 10.44
C LEU A 79 10.34 8.16 11.68
N ALA A 80 9.68 8.13 12.83
CA ALA A 80 10.27 7.66 14.09
C ALA A 80 10.71 6.18 14.04
N PRO A 81 9.85 5.20 13.67
CA PRO A 81 10.29 3.82 13.50
C PRO A 81 11.28 3.67 12.34
N ALA A 82 11.13 4.40 11.23
CA ALA A 82 12.09 4.36 10.13
C ALA A 82 13.50 4.77 10.59
N TRP A 83 13.61 5.85 11.38
CA TRP A 83 14.84 6.26 12.02
C TRP A 83 15.40 5.17 12.94
N ALA A 84 14.59 4.64 13.86
CA ALA A 84 15.02 3.62 14.82
C ALA A 84 15.55 2.35 14.13
N PHE A 85 14.81 1.81 13.16
CA PHE A 85 15.19 0.60 12.43
C PHE A 85 16.33 0.81 11.43
N SER A 86 16.59 2.05 11.01
CA SER A 86 17.75 2.38 10.17
C SER A 86 19.07 2.41 10.96
N ARG A 87 19.02 2.85 12.23
CA ARG A 87 20.21 3.06 13.06
C ARG A 87 20.54 1.91 14.00
N TRP A 88 19.56 1.11 14.40
CA TRP A 88 19.75 0.04 15.40
C TRP A 88 19.95 -1.34 14.77
N GLN A 89 21.03 -2.03 15.15
CA GLN A 89 21.31 -3.43 14.78
C GLN A 89 21.35 -4.28 16.05
N PHE A 90 20.52 -5.31 16.13
CA PHE A 90 20.45 -6.23 17.27
C PHE A 90 19.84 -7.57 16.81
N ARG A 91 20.01 -8.63 17.63
CA ARG A 91 19.63 -10.01 17.25
C ARG A 91 18.12 -10.17 17.00
N GLY A 92 17.26 -9.45 17.73
CA GLY A 92 15.79 -9.49 17.59
C GLY A 92 15.20 -8.62 16.48
N ARG A 93 16.04 -7.92 15.69
CA ARG A 93 15.59 -6.96 14.66
C ARG A 93 14.68 -7.60 13.62
N ARG A 94 14.95 -8.84 13.24
CA ARG A 94 14.15 -9.58 12.25
C ARG A 94 12.72 -9.76 12.74
N PHE A 95 12.54 -10.19 13.98
CA PHE A 95 11.22 -10.38 14.58
C PHE A 95 10.43 -9.06 14.60
N MET A 96 11.04 -7.98 15.10
CA MET A 96 10.37 -6.67 15.16
C MET A 96 10.01 -6.14 13.76
N LEU A 97 10.89 -6.28 12.77
CA LEU A 97 10.59 -5.90 11.38
C LEU A 97 9.49 -6.77 10.76
N SER A 98 9.43 -8.06 11.10
CA SER A 98 8.34 -8.95 10.68
C SER A 98 7.00 -8.49 11.26
N THR A 99 6.93 -8.22 12.57
CA THR A 99 5.72 -7.70 13.22
C THR A 99 5.26 -6.38 12.60
N VAL A 100 6.19 -5.47 12.32
CA VAL A 100 5.90 -4.18 11.69
C VAL A 100 5.47 -4.31 10.23
N THR A 101 5.94 -5.35 9.54
CA THR A 101 5.54 -5.63 8.14
C THR A 101 4.19 -6.33 8.07
N LEU A 102 3.85 -7.15 9.08
CA LEU A 102 2.68 -8.02 9.07
C LEU A 102 1.36 -7.31 8.71
N PRO A 103 1.03 -6.11 9.25
CA PRO A 103 -0.18 -5.37 8.89
C PRO A 103 -0.37 -5.18 7.39
N PHE A 104 0.72 -4.91 6.67
CA PHE A 104 0.69 -4.63 5.22
C PHE A 104 0.46 -5.89 4.39
N VAL A 105 0.77 -7.06 4.93
CA VAL A 105 0.55 -8.36 4.28
C VAL A 105 -0.85 -8.89 4.57
N LEU A 106 -1.48 -8.43 5.66
CA LEU A 106 -2.85 -8.83 5.99
C LEU A 106 -3.85 -8.23 5.01
N PRO A 107 -4.93 -8.96 4.68
CA PRO A 107 -6.05 -8.39 3.95
C PRO A 107 -6.61 -7.17 4.68
N THR A 108 -6.99 -6.12 3.93
CA THR A 108 -7.53 -4.87 4.50
C THR A 108 -8.78 -5.10 5.35
N VAL A 109 -9.57 -6.13 5.04
CA VAL A 109 -10.71 -6.56 5.85
C VAL A 109 -10.29 -7.04 7.24
N VAL A 110 -9.18 -7.78 7.33
CA VAL A 110 -8.64 -8.27 8.60
C VAL A 110 -8.12 -7.10 9.45
N VAL A 111 -7.51 -6.10 8.80
CA VAL A 111 -7.09 -4.86 9.47
C VAL A 111 -8.29 -4.06 9.96
N GLY A 112 -9.35 -3.93 9.17
CA GLY A 112 -10.59 -3.27 9.61
C GLY A 112 -11.22 -4.00 10.80
N ALA A 113 -11.29 -5.33 10.75
CA ALA A 113 -11.83 -6.15 11.83
C ALA A 113 -11.01 -6.02 13.12
N SER A 114 -9.68 -6.03 13.06
CA SER A 114 -8.84 -5.89 14.26
C SER A 114 -9.00 -4.54 14.95
N PHE A 115 -9.25 -3.48 14.17
CA PHE A 115 -9.57 -2.16 14.73
C PHE A 115 -10.98 -2.09 15.32
N LEU A 116 -11.97 -2.78 14.73
CA LEU A 116 -13.30 -2.87 15.33
C LEU A 116 -13.28 -3.48 16.73
N GLU A 117 -12.43 -4.49 16.95
CA GLU A 117 -12.28 -5.14 18.26
C GLU A 117 -11.60 -4.24 19.29
N LEU A 118 -10.81 -3.25 18.85
CA LEU A 118 -10.17 -2.27 19.72
C LEU A 118 -11.07 -1.07 20.05
N LEU A 119 -12.02 -0.75 19.16
CA LEU A 119 -12.93 0.36 19.36
C LEU A 119 -13.97 0.00 20.43
N PRO A 120 -14.21 0.87 21.43
CA PRO A 120 -15.29 0.66 22.38
C PRO A 120 -16.64 0.46 21.65
N THR A 121 -17.49 -0.39 22.20
CA THR A 121 -18.86 -0.58 21.68
C THR A 121 -19.60 0.75 21.68
N GLY A 122 -20.01 1.24 20.51
CA GLY A 122 -20.65 2.56 20.35
C GLY A 122 -19.68 3.73 20.15
N SER A 123 -18.37 3.48 20.06
CA SER A 123 -17.39 4.52 19.70
C SER A 123 -17.51 4.91 18.22
N ASN A 124 -17.13 6.16 17.91
CA ASN A 124 -17.26 6.72 16.56
C ASN A 124 -16.32 6.03 15.57
N ARG A 125 -16.87 5.05 14.84
CA ARG A 125 -16.47 4.79 13.45
C ARG A 125 -16.49 6.12 12.68
N GLY A 126 -15.67 6.23 11.65
CA GLY A 126 -15.50 7.47 10.89
C GLY A 126 -14.05 7.77 10.58
N LEU A 127 -13.79 9.04 10.29
CA LEU A 127 -12.49 9.50 9.82
C LEU A 127 -11.34 9.05 10.72
N LEU A 128 -11.42 9.27 12.04
CA LEU A 128 -10.31 8.94 12.95
C LEU A 128 -9.94 7.46 12.93
N ALA A 129 -10.94 6.56 12.92
CA ALA A 129 -10.69 5.12 12.84
C ALA A 129 -9.99 4.73 11.54
N VAL A 130 -10.41 5.33 10.41
CA VAL A 130 -9.76 5.14 9.11
C VAL A 130 -8.32 5.67 9.12
N LEU A 131 -8.07 6.87 9.65
CA LEU A 131 -6.73 7.45 9.73
C LEU A 131 -5.77 6.54 10.52
N LEU A 132 -6.20 6.05 11.69
CA LEU A 132 -5.38 5.17 12.52
C LEU A 132 -5.10 3.82 11.85
N ALA A 133 -6.10 3.24 11.21
CA ALA A 133 -5.95 1.99 10.46
C ALA A 133 -5.02 2.16 9.24
N HIS A 134 -5.09 3.30 8.53
CA HIS A 134 -4.18 3.59 7.43
C HIS A 134 -2.75 3.81 7.88
N VAL A 135 -2.51 4.51 9.00
CA VAL A 135 -1.17 4.59 9.60
C VAL A 135 -0.65 3.18 9.88
N TYR A 136 -1.43 2.39 10.62
CA TYR A 136 -1.08 1.03 10.98
C TYR A 136 -0.73 0.16 9.77
N PHE A 137 -1.56 0.21 8.73
CA PHE A 137 -1.37 -0.54 7.48
C PHE A 137 -0.11 -0.08 6.71
N ASN A 138 0.13 1.23 6.63
CA ASN A 138 1.15 1.80 5.75
C ASN A 138 2.50 2.10 6.43
N LEU A 139 2.64 1.94 7.75
CA LEU A 139 3.91 2.20 8.47
C LEU A 139 5.11 1.43 7.88
N SER A 140 4.88 0.18 7.45
CA SER A 140 5.92 -0.65 6.83
C SER A 140 6.48 -0.05 5.54
N VAL A 141 5.64 0.68 4.79
CA VAL A 141 6.03 1.36 3.55
C VAL A 141 7.06 2.44 3.87
N ILE A 142 6.81 3.29 4.88
CA ILE A 142 7.74 4.35 5.29
C ILE A 142 9.08 3.76 5.73
N ILE A 143 9.05 2.70 6.55
CA ILE A 143 10.27 2.07 7.07
C ILE A 143 11.10 1.45 5.94
N ARG A 144 10.47 0.84 4.94
CA ARG A 144 11.15 0.18 3.82
C ARG A 144 11.60 1.14 2.72
N THR A 145 10.96 2.29 2.59
CA THR A 145 11.30 3.30 1.57
C THR A 145 12.29 4.33 2.10
N VAL A 146 12.03 4.90 3.28
CA VAL A 146 12.84 5.95 3.90
C VAL A 146 14.00 5.36 4.70
N GLY A 147 13.78 4.24 5.41
CA GLY A 147 14.78 3.63 6.29
C GLY A 147 16.12 3.31 5.62
N PRO A 148 16.16 2.70 4.41
CA PRO A 148 17.42 2.44 3.70
C PRO A 148 18.21 3.71 3.37
N ILE A 149 17.52 4.79 2.98
CA ILE A 149 18.15 6.09 2.69
C ILE A 149 18.65 6.72 4.00
N TRP A 150 17.86 6.65 5.07
CA TRP A 150 18.27 7.18 6.37
C TRP A 150 19.50 6.47 6.94
N ALA A 151 19.67 5.18 6.62
CA ALA A 151 20.82 4.39 7.03
C ALA A 151 22.12 4.79 6.33
N THR A 152 22.07 5.54 5.22
CA THR A 152 23.26 6.02 4.49
C THR A 152 23.70 7.43 4.92
N ILE A 153 22.84 8.20 5.58
CA ILE A 153 23.17 9.55 6.06
C ILE A 153 24.23 9.50 7.15
N ASP A 154 25.37 10.15 6.93
CA ASP A 154 26.47 10.22 7.88
C ASP A 154 26.06 10.96 9.18
N PRO A 155 26.16 10.31 10.36
CA PRO A 155 25.93 10.99 11.65
C PRO A 155 26.78 12.26 11.86
N MET A 156 27.96 12.35 11.23
CA MET A 156 28.84 13.51 11.36
C MET A 156 28.21 14.79 10.79
N LEU A 157 27.35 14.70 9.78
CA LEU A 157 26.64 15.88 9.24
C LEU A 157 25.76 16.52 10.31
N THR A 158 25.08 15.70 11.11
CA THR A 158 24.23 16.16 12.22
C THR A 158 25.09 16.75 13.34
N SER A 159 26.22 16.12 13.68
CA SER A 159 27.17 16.65 14.67
C SER A 159 27.81 17.97 14.25
N ALA A 160 28.19 18.12 12.98
CA ALA A 160 28.76 19.36 12.45
C ALA A 160 27.75 20.52 12.51
N ALA A 161 26.47 20.25 12.18
CA ALA A 161 25.41 21.25 12.33
C ALA A 161 25.25 21.70 13.79
N HIS A 162 25.37 20.77 14.76
CA HIS A 162 25.35 21.12 16.19
C HIS A 162 26.54 21.99 16.62
N THR A 163 27.75 21.72 16.11
CA THR A 163 28.92 22.58 16.35
C THR A 163 28.73 23.99 15.79
N LEU A 164 27.98 24.12 14.69
CA LEU A 164 27.58 25.42 14.12
C LEU A 164 26.40 26.08 14.85
N GLY A 165 25.98 25.57 16.01
CA GLY A 165 24.91 26.14 16.82
C GLY A 165 23.49 25.74 16.39
N ALA A 166 23.32 24.78 15.49
CA ALA A 166 21.98 24.30 15.13
C ALA A 166 21.38 23.44 16.27
N SER A 167 20.15 23.77 16.68
CA SER A 167 19.37 22.93 17.60
C SER A 167 19.01 21.57 16.95
N PRO A 168 18.62 20.54 17.74
CA PRO A 168 18.17 19.24 17.21
C PRO A 168 17.06 19.35 16.17
N THR A 169 16.07 20.22 16.40
CA THR A 169 14.98 20.46 15.45
C THR A 169 15.47 21.14 14.18
N ARG A 170 16.34 22.15 14.30
CA ARG A 170 16.93 22.83 13.14
C ARG A 170 17.80 21.89 12.32
N SER A 171 18.70 21.15 12.95
CA SER A 171 19.56 20.14 12.30
C SER A 171 18.73 19.06 11.60
N PHE A 172 17.63 18.61 12.22
CA PHE A 172 16.70 17.69 11.57
C PHE A 172 16.05 18.29 10.32
N LEU A 173 15.50 19.50 10.41
CA LEU A 173 14.80 20.16 9.30
C LEU A 173 15.71 20.64 8.17
N THR A 174 16.93 21.08 8.46
CA THR A 174 17.83 21.67 7.46
C THR A 174 18.88 20.70 6.92
N VAL A 175 19.14 19.59 7.60
CA VAL A 175 20.13 18.58 7.16
C VAL A 175 19.44 17.25 6.87
N THR A 176 18.71 16.70 7.84
CA THR A 176 18.18 15.33 7.73
C THR A 176 17.03 15.25 6.72
N ILE A 177 16.03 16.12 6.82
CA ILE A 177 14.86 16.12 5.94
C ILE A 177 15.24 16.34 4.45
N PRO A 178 16.10 17.32 4.09
CA PRO A 178 16.53 17.48 2.71
C PRO A 178 17.23 16.26 2.13
N LEU A 179 18.10 15.59 2.92
CA LEU A 179 18.77 14.35 2.52
C LEU A 179 17.81 13.16 2.40
N LEU A 180 16.72 13.14 3.19
CA LEU A 180 15.67 12.14 3.10
C LEU A 180 14.62 12.44 2.02
N ARG A 181 14.63 13.65 1.44
CA ARG A 181 13.59 14.13 0.53
C ARG A 181 13.25 13.15 -0.61
N PRO A 182 14.20 12.55 -1.36
CA PRO A 182 13.84 11.58 -2.40
C PRO A 182 13.09 10.37 -1.84
N GLY A 183 13.52 9.86 -0.68
CA GLY A 183 12.83 8.76 0.01
C GLY A 183 11.44 9.13 0.51
N LEU A 184 11.31 10.33 1.08
CA LEU A 184 10.02 10.84 1.58
C LEU A 184 9.04 11.09 0.44
N MET A 185 9.51 11.61 -0.70
CA MET A 185 8.67 11.79 -1.87
C MET A 185 8.19 10.45 -2.43
N ALA A 186 9.08 9.46 -2.58
CA ALA A 186 8.68 8.12 -2.99
C ALA A 186 7.64 7.52 -2.04
N ALA A 187 7.91 7.58 -0.73
CA ALA A 187 7.03 7.05 0.31
C ALA A 187 5.65 7.72 0.31
N THR A 188 5.61 9.05 0.23
CA THR A 188 4.37 9.85 0.22
C THR A 188 3.49 9.49 -0.98
N GLY A 189 4.08 9.30 -2.16
CA GLY A 189 3.32 8.89 -3.36
C GLY A 189 2.73 7.50 -3.24
N ILE A 190 3.50 6.54 -2.72
CA ILE A 190 3.03 5.16 -2.51
C ILE A 190 1.91 5.13 -1.46
N VAL A 191 2.11 5.77 -0.31
CA VAL A 191 1.10 5.80 0.77
C VAL A 191 -0.16 6.54 0.32
N GLY A 192 -0.02 7.68 -0.35
CA GLY A 192 -1.17 8.42 -0.87
C GLY A 192 -1.97 7.63 -1.89
N PHE A 193 -1.30 6.91 -2.79
CA PHE A 193 -1.96 5.98 -3.70
C PHE A 193 -2.70 4.88 -2.94
N MET A 194 -2.07 4.25 -1.95
CA MET A 194 -2.69 3.18 -1.15
C MET A 194 -3.91 3.66 -0.34
N CYS A 195 -3.88 4.89 0.20
CA CYS A 195 -5.02 5.46 0.90
C CYS A 195 -6.17 5.81 -0.07
N ALA A 196 -5.83 6.40 -1.22
CA ALA A 196 -6.81 6.77 -2.25
C ALA A 196 -7.58 5.56 -2.81
N THR A 197 -6.94 4.41 -2.90
CA THR A 197 -7.54 3.15 -3.39
C THR A 197 -7.94 2.20 -2.25
N SER A 198 -8.21 2.72 -1.04
CA SER A 198 -8.57 1.90 0.11
C SER A 198 -10.07 1.61 0.17
N TYR A 199 -10.43 0.36 -0.12
CA TYR A 199 -11.80 -0.12 0.00
C TYR A 199 -12.10 -0.76 1.37
N GLY A 200 -11.37 -1.82 1.72
CA GLY A 200 -11.74 -2.69 2.85
C GLY A 200 -11.70 -2.01 4.21
N ILE A 201 -10.69 -1.15 4.46
CA ILE A 201 -10.57 -0.41 5.73
C ILE A 201 -11.73 0.57 5.87
N VAL A 202 -12.01 1.37 4.83
CA VAL A 202 -13.08 2.36 4.84
C VAL A 202 -14.45 1.70 4.93
N ARG A 203 -14.69 0.60 4.21
CA ARG A 203 -15.98 -0.11 4.26
C ARG A 203 -16.34 -0.56 5.68
N ILE A 204 -15.35 -0.92 6.48
CA ILE A 204 -15.53 -1.46 7.83
C ILE A 204 -15.54 -0.35 8.89
N LEU A 205 -14.65 0.63 8.76
CA LEU A 205 -14.40 1.64 9.79
C LEU A 205 -14.97 3.03 9.47
N GLY A 206 -15.40 3.29 8.23
CA GLY A 206 -15.83 4.61 7.75
C GLY A 206 -17.12 5.14 8.38
N GLY A 207 -17.91 4.28 9.03
CA GLY A 207 -19.20 4.66 9.62
C GLY A 207 -20.17 5.12 8.54
N ASP A 208 -20.74 6.31 8.72
CA ASP A 208 -21.63 6.94 7.73
C ASP A 208 -20.87 7.57 6.55
N ASN A 209 -19.54 7.72 6.67
CA ASN A 209 -18.72 8.24 5.60
C ASN A 209 -18.33 7.12 4.63
N THR A 210 -18.39 7.42 3.33
CA THR A 210 -17.99 6.51 2.26
C THR A 210 -16.89 7.14 1.42
N THR A 211 -16.00 6.33 0.84
CA THR A 211 -15.07 6.78 -0.22
C THR A 211 -15.65 6.47 -1.59
N ILE A 212 -15.04 7.04 -2.64
CA ILE A 212 -15.35 6.70 -4.04
C ILE A 212 -15.26 5.19 -4.26
N GLU A 213 -14.23 4.52 -3.74
CA GLU A 213 -14.07 3.06 -3.80
C GLU A 213 -15.27 2.30 -3.24
N VAL A 214 -15.75 2.71 -2.07
CA VAL A 214 -16.91 2.08 -1.43
C VAL A 214 -18.20 2.38 -2.19
N GLU A 215 -18.32 3.57 -2.77
CA GLU A 215 -19.48 3.97 -3.57
C GLU A 215 -19.54 3.23 -4.92
N ILE A 216 -18.40 3.03 -5.59
CA ILE A 216 -18.28 2.18 -6.78
C ILE A 216 -18.82 0.78 -6.47
N TYR A 217 -18.34 0.17 -5.39
CA TYR A 217 -18.79 -1.15 -4.97
C TYR A 217 -20.29 -1.18 -4.66
N ARG A 218 -20.80 -0.20 -3.90
CA ARG A 218 -22.21 -0.12 -3.52
C ARG A 218 -23.12 -0.01 -4.74
N ARG A 219 -22.74 0.79 -5.74
CA ARG A 219 -23.50 0.90 -6.99
C ARG A 219 -23.56 -0.42 -7.74
N ALA A 220 -22.42 -1.08 -7.92
CA ALA A 220 -22.36 -2.35 -8.62
C ALA A 220 -23.12 -3.46 -7.89
N MET A 221 -22.89 -3.62 -6.58
CA MET A 221 -23.32 -4.81 -5.83
C MET A 221 -24.60 -4.62 -5.03
N SER A 222 -24.88 -3.40 -4.56
CA SER A 222 -26.09 -3.12 -3.76
C SER A 222 -27.23 -2.55 -4.61
N PHE A 223 -26.93 -1.80 -5.67
CA PHE A 223 -27.93 -1.16 -6.51
C PHE A 223 -28.06 -1.73 -7.92
N GLY A 224 -27.14 -2.61 -8.34
CA GLY A 224 -27.10 -3.12 -9.71
C GLY A 224 -26.80 -2.04 -10.76
N ASP A 225 -26.37 -0.85 -10.35
CA ASP A 225 -25.98 0.27 -11.22
C ASP A 225 -24.54 0.07 -11.72
N LEU A 226 -24.37 -0.90 -12.62
CA LEU A 226 -23.08 -1.23 -13.22
C LEU A 226 -22.52 -0.07 -14.07
N SER A 227 -23.38 0.66 -14.76
CA SER A 227 -22.99 1.80 -15.59
C SER A 227 -22.47 2.98 -14.76
N GLY A 228 -23.13 3.30 -13.65
CA GLY A 228 -22.67 4.32 -12.72
C GLY A 228 -21.40 3.90 -11.98
N ALA A 229 -21.31 2.64 -11.56
CA ALA A 229 -20.07 2.09 -10.99
C ALA A 229 -18.90 2.18 -11.98
N ALA A 230 -19.12 1.81 -13.25
CA ALA A 230 -18.10 1.90 -14.30
C ALA A 230 -17.64 3.35 -14.54
N THR A 231 -18.58 4.30 -14.56
CA THR A 231 -18.31 5.73 -14.72
C THR A 231 -17.41 6.26 -13.60
N LEU A 232 -17.75 5.96 -12.34
CA LEU A 232 -16.96 6.39 -11.19
C LEU A 232 -15.58 5.71 -11.15
N ALA A 233 -15.52 4.40 -11.46
CA ALA A 233 -14.28 3.65 -11.52
C ALA A 233 -13.33 4.18 -12.60
N LEU A 234 -13.85 4.50 -13.79
CA LEU A 234 -13.06 5.07 -14.88
C LEU A 234 -12.53 6.46 -14.51
N ALA A 235 -13.38 7.31 -13.94
CA ALA A 235 -12.97 8.63 -13.49
C ALA A 235 -11.91 8.56 -12.39
N GLN A 236 -12.09 7.69 -11.39
CA GLN A 236 -11.11 7.46 -10.34
C GLN A 236 -9.78 6.97 -10.91
N LEU A 237 -9.81 6.00 -11.84
CA LEU A 237 -8.63 5.48 -12.51
C LEU A 237 -7.84 6.59 -13.22
N LEU A 238 -8.53 7.44 -13.99
CA LEU A 238 -7.90 8.55 -14.72
C LEU A 238 -7.26 9.57 -13.77
N VAL A 239 -7.96 9.94 -12.69
CA VAL A 239 -7.45 10.87 -11.68
C VAL A 239 -6.22 10.30 -10.97
N VAL A 240 -6.31 9.05 -10.49
CA VAL A 240 -5.21 8.40 -9.77
C VAL A 240 -4.01 8.19 -10.67
N ALA A 241 -4.21 7.74 -11.92
CA ALA A 241 -3.14 7.59 -12.90
C ALA A 241 -2.46 8.94 -13.23
N GLY A 242 -3.24 10.00 -13.40
CA GLY A 242 -2.75 11.36 -13.62
C GLY A 242 -1.91 11.87 -12.44
N CYS A 243 -2.43 11.73 -11.22
CA CYS A 243 -1.73 12.08 -9.99
C CYS A 243 -0.42 11.31 -9.83
N LEU A 244 -0.44 9.99 -10.05
CA LEU A 244 0.75 9.14 -9.96
C LEU A 244 1.79 9.48 -11.04
N ALA A 245 1.36 9.79 -12.26
CA ALA A 245 2.24 10.22 -13.34
C ALA A 245 2.91 11.57 -13.02
N ALA A 246 2.15 12.53 -12.52
CA ALA A 246 2.67 13.82 -12.07
C ALA A 246 3.65 13.66 -10.89
N TRP A 247 3.32 12.78 -9.94
CA TRP A 247 4.16 12.49 -8.79
C TRP A 247 5.51 11.86 -9.19
N ARG A 248 5.48 10.84 -10.05
CA ARG A 248 6.68 10.16 -10.56
C ARG A 248 7.62 11.10 -11.32
N ARG A 249 7.08 12.09 -12.06
CA ARG A 249 7.90 13.12 -12.73
C ARG A 249 8.68 13.96 -11.72
N ARG A 250 8.03 14.37 -10.62
CA ARG A 250 8.68 15.13 -9.54
C ARG A 250 9.72 14.31 -8.78
N GLU A 251 9.44 13.04 -8.50
CA GLU A 251 10.35 12.14 -7.80
C GLU A 251 11.68 11.94 -8.55
N ARG A 252 11.61 11.70 -9.87
CA ARG A 252 12.81 11.49 -10.71
C ARG A 252 13.76 12.68 -10.72
N ALA A 253 13.24 13.90 -10.60
CA ALA A 253 14.06 15.10 -10.52
C ALA A 253 14.91 15.14 -9.22
N VAL A 254 14.42 14.54 -8.13
CA VAL A 254 15.08 14.56 -6.82
C VAL A 254 16.08 13.41 -6.65
N THR A 255 15.83 12.25 -7.25
CA THR A 255 16.65 11.03 -7.04
C THR A 255 18.03 11.06 -7.71
N ASN A 256 18.27 11.95 -8.68
CA ASN A 256 19.54 12.01 -9.43
C ASN A 256 20.75 12.52 -8.62
N GLU A 257 20.57 12.98 -7.38
CA GLU A 257 21.64 13.67 -6.62
C GLU A 257 22.39 12.81 -5.59
N LEU A 258 22.10 11.52 -5.43
CA LEU A 258 22.67 10.73 -4.33
C LEU A 258 23.55 9.57 -4.80
N ALA A 259 24.84 9.83 -4.98
CA ALA A 259 25.87 8.80 -5.11
C ALA A 259 26.33 8.32 -3.71
N HIS A 260 26.16 7.02 -3.46
CA HIS A 260 26.36 6.40 -2.15
C HIS A 260 27.84 6.25 -1.76
N ARG A 261 28.16 6.57 -0.49
CA ARG A 261 29.29 5.99 0.24
C ARG A 261 28.73 5.26 1.47
N GLY A 262 29.22 4.05 1.73
CA GLY A 262 28.85 3.29 2.92
C GLY A 262 29.39 3.98 4.17
N VAL A 263 28.50 4.33 5.11
CA VAL A 263 28.89 4.95 6.38
C VAL A 263 28.70 3.97 7.54
N ARG A 264 29.57 4.08 8.53
CA ARG A 264 29.57 3.28 9.75
C ARG A 264 28.32 3.62 10.59
N ARG A 265 27.51 2.59 10.90
CA ARG A 265 26.28 2.76 11.69
C ARG A 265 26.61 2.90 13.17
N ARG A 266 26.25 4.04 13.78
CA ARG A 266 26.20 4.19 15.25
C ARG A 266 24.76 4.04 15.74
N THR A 267 24.57 3.25 16.79
CA THR A 267 23.27 3.02 17.43
C THR A 267 23.00 4.10 18.49
N PRO A 268 22.05 5.02 18.29
CA PRO A 268 21.70 6.02 19.30
C PRO A 268 20.92 5.37 20.46
N ARG A 269 21.05 5.93 21.68
CA ARG A 269 20.46 5.38 22.91
C ARG A 269 18.93 5.19 22.85
N LEU A 270 18.22 6.06 22.13
CA LEU A 270 16.75 6.04 22.04
C LEU A 270 16.19 5.09 20.96
N ALA A 271 17.00 4.64 19.99
CA ALA A 271 16.51 3.75 18.94
C ALA A 271 15.89 2.43 19.44
N PRO A 272 16.44 1.72 20.45
CA PRO A 272 15.76 0.54 21.00
C PRO A 272 14.38 0.82 21.55
N MET A 273 14.24 1.91 22.32
CA MET A 273 12.96 2.31 22.90
C MET A 273 11.94 2.65 21.82
N VAL A 274 12.31 3.48 20.84
CA VAL A 274 11.40 3.86 19.74
C VAL A 274 10.99 2.65 18.91
N ALA A 275 11.92 1.74 18.61
CA ALA A 275 11.60 0.50 17.93
C ALA A 275 10.65 -0.37 18.75
N ALA A 276 10.90 -0.53 20.06
CA ALA A 276 10.06 -1.34 20.94
C ALA A 276 8.65 -0.77 21.04
N VAL A 277 8.51 0.53 21.30
CA VAL A 277 7.20 1.21 21.36
C VAL A 277 6.44 1.06 20.04
N SER A 278 7.10 1.29 18.91
CA SER A 278 6.46 1.17 17.59
C SER A 278 6.01 -0.26 17.31
N THR A 279 6.83 -1.26 17.63
CA THR A 279 6.46 -2.67 17.47
C THR A 279 5.31 -3.06 18.41
N THR A 280 5.30 -2.59 19.65
CA THR A 280 4.21 -2.84 20.59
C THR A 280 2.91 -2.23 20.10
N ILE A 281 2.91 -0.98 19.64
CA ILE A 281 1.73 -0.32 19.08
C ILE A 281 1.15 -1.13 17.90
N ILE A 282 2.03 -1.64 17.02
CA ILE A 282 1.60 -2.48 15.89
C ILE A 282 1.16 -3.89 16.34
N ALA A 283 1.70 -4.42 17.43
CA ALA A 283 1.26 -5.70 17.96
C ALA A 283 -0.15 -5.64 18.56
N ILE A 284 -0.60 -4.49 19.07
CA ILE A 284 -1.89 -4.36 19.78
C ILE A 284 -3.09 -4.82 18.93
N PRO A 285 -3.34 -4.31 17.70
CA PRO A 285 -4.46 -4.79 16.89
C PRO A 285 -4.34 -6.28 16.51
N LEU A 286 -3.13 -6.77 16.26
CA LEU A 286 -2.90 -8.19 15.94
C LEU A 286 -3.28 -9.09 17.13
N ILE A 287 -2.82 -8.73 18.32
CA ILE A 287 -3.10 -9.46 19.56
C ILE A 287 -4.60 -9.37 19.87
N SER A 288 -5.22 -8.21 19.70
CA SER A 288 -6.67 -8.02 19.89
C SER A 288 -7.48 -8.96 18.98
N LEU A 289 -7.10 -9.09 17.71
CA LEU A 289 -7.74 -10.01 16.78
C LEU A 289 -7.60 -11.48 17.22
N VAL A 290 -6.41 -11.89 17.66
CA VAL A 290 -6.18 -13.26 18.15
C VAL A 290 -7.02 -13.53 19.40
N ILE A 291 -7.07 -12.59 20.34
CA ILE A 291 -7.90 -12.71 21.56
C ILE A 291 -9.39 -12.77 21.20
N SER A 292 -9.85 -11.94 20.26
CA SER A 292 -11.24 -11.94 19.81
C SER A 292 -11.64 -13.28 19.18
N SER A 293 -10.71 -13.98 18.52
CA SER A 293 -10.99 -15.31 17.95
C SER A 293 -11.38 -16.38 19.00
N VAL A 294 -11.01 -16.18 20.27
CA VAL A 294 -11.28 -17.11 21.40
C VAL A 294 -12.14 -16.48 22.49
N ARG A 295 -12.75 -15.32 22.23
CA ARG A 295 -13.57 -14.58 23.18
C ARG A 295 -14.87 -14.12 22.52
N ASN A 296 -16.00 -14.37 23.16
CA ASN A 296 -17.31 -13.93 22.68
C ASN A 296 -18.08 -13.24 23.80
N ARG A 297 -18.47 -11.98 23.59
CA ARG A 297 -19.25 -11.15 24.54
C ARG A 297 -18.74 -11.24 25.99
N GLY A 298 -17.41 -11.20 26.15
CA GLY A 298 -16.76 -11.21 27.47
C GLY A 298 -16.36 -12.58 28.01
N SER A 299 -16.91 -13.68 27.48
CA SER A 299 -16.56 -15.06 27.90
C SER A 299 -15.52 -15.70 26.97
N TRP A 300 -14.61 -16.49 27.54
CA TRP A 300 -13.66 -17.30 26.78
C TRP A 300 -14.41 -18.49 26.16
N THR A 301 -14.40 -18.60 24.83
CA THR A 301 -15.11 -19.64 24.12
C THR A 301 -14.48 -19.93 22.77
N LEU A 302 -14.52 -21.20 22.36
CA LEU A 302 -14.12 -21.63 21.03
C LEU A 302 -15.30 -21.64 20.04
N ALA A 303 -16.40 -20.97 20.37
CA ALA A 303 -17.60 -20.93 19.53
C ALA A 303 -17.32 -20.48 18.07
N GLY A 304 -16.43 -19.50 17.88
CA GLY A 304 -15.99 -19.06 16.55
C GLY A 304 -15.29 -20.16 15.76
N TRP A 305 -14.38 -20.89 16.43
CA TRP A 305 -13.67 -22.03 15.85
C TRP A 305 -14.59 -23.24 15.59
N ARG A 306 -15.62 -23.45 16.42
CA ARG A 306 -16.63 -24.52 16.23
C ARG A 306 -17.55 -24.30 15.03
N ILE A 307 -17.76 -23.04 14.61
CA ILE A 307 -18.47 -22.74 13.36
C ILE A 307 -17.66 -23.24 12.16
N ILE A 308 -16.33 -23.08 12.22
CA ILE A 308 -15.41 -23.49 11.17
C ILE A 308 -15.34 -25.03 11.06
N THR A 309 -15.47 -25.75 12.17
CA THR A 309 -15.48 -27.23 12.17
C THR A 309 -16.83 -27.85 11.82
N GLY A 310 -17.86 -27.03 11.53
CA GLY A 310 -19.19 -27.50 11.14
C GLY A 310 -20.10 -27.92 12.30
N GLU A 311 -19.65 -27.78 13.56
CA GLU A 311 -20.46 -28.10 14.76
C GLU A 311 -21.59 -27.09 14.98
N ARG A 312 -21.47 -25.87 14.43
CA ARG A 312 -22.50 -24.83 14.45
C ARG A 312 -22.62 -24.16 13.08
N SER A 313 -23.77 -24.34 12.43
CA SER A 313 -24.12 -23.63 11.20
C SER A 313 -24.71 -22.25 11.52
N ILE A 314 -24.22 -21.22 10.85
CA ILE A 314 -24.87 -19.91 10.81
C ILE A 314 -25.84 -19.93 9.61
N PRO A 315 -27.13 -19.58 9.78
CA PRO A 315 -28.07 -19.49 8.66
C PRO A 315 -27.52 -18.60 7.54
N GLY A 316 -27.43 -19.15 6.32
CA GLY A 316 -26.89 -18.45 5.15
C GLY A 316 -25.37 -18.51 4.97
N LEU A 317 -24.63 -19.15 5.88
CA LEU A 317 -23.17 -19.30 5.81
C LEU A 317 -22.80 -20.79 5.88
N ASN A 318 -22.91 -21.47 4.73
CA ASN A 318 -22.53 -22.87 4.60
C ASN A 318 -21.09 -22.94 4.05
N ILE A 319 -20.10 -22.86 4.95
CA ILE A 319 -18.69 -22.84 4.58
C ILE A 319 -18.10 -24.24 4.75
N ASP A 320 -17.72 -24.85 3.63
CA ASP A 320 -16.78 -25.96 3.66
C ASP A 320 -15.35 -25.41 3.75
N LEU A 321 -14.77 -25.48 4.95
CA LEU A 321 -13.43 -24.94 5.24
C LEU A 321 -12.37 -25.53 4.32
N VAL A 322 -12.45 -26.83 4.04
CA VAL A 322 -11.43 -27.53 3.25
C VAL A 322 -11.45 -26.99 1.83
N SER A 323 -12.61 -26.86 1.20
CA SER A 323 -12.67 -26.25 -0.14
C SER A 323 -12.28 -24.78 -0.14
N VAL A 324 -12.58 -23.98 0.89
CA VAL A 324 -12.13 -22.58 0.97
C VAL A 324 -10.60 -22.49 1.05
N ILE A 325 -9.96 -23.32 1.88
CA ILE A 325 -8.49 -23.38 1.98
C ILE A 325 -7.89 -23.82 0.65
N ILE A 326 -8.41 -24.89 0.04
CA ILE A 326 -7.91 -25.41 -1.24
C ILE A 326 -8.07 -24.36 -2.34
N ARG A 327 -9.22 -23.69 -2.46
CA ARG A 327 -9.44 -22.62 -3.45
C ARG A 327 -8.47 -21.46 -3.24
N SER A 328 -8.29 -21.03 -1.99
CA SER A 328 -7.36 -19.93 -1.65
C SER A 328 -5.92 -20.27 -1.99
N MET A 329 -5.46 -21.48 -1.64
CA MET A 329 -4.11 -21.96 -1.99
C MET A 329 -3.94 -22.12 -3.49
N SER A 330 -4.94 -22.65 -4.19
CA SER A 330 -4.91 -22.80 -5.65
C SER A 330 -4.76 -21.45 -6.34
N TYR A 331 -5.55 -20.44 -5.94
CA TYR A 331 -5.43 -19.08 -6.48
C TYR A 331 -4.08 -18.46 -6.17
N ALA A 332 -3.55 -18.65 -4.96
CA ALA A 332 -2.21 -18.15 -4.59
C ALA A 332 -1.10 -18.78 -5.46
N ILE A 333 -1.17 -20.08 -5.72
CA ILE A 333 -0.20 -20.80 -6.56
C ILE A 333 -0.29 -20.30 -8.01
N VAL A 334 -1.50 -20.23 -8.58
CA VAL A 334 -1.71 -19.75 -9.96
C VAL A 334 -1.25 -18.30 -10.10
N ALA A 335 -1.62 -17.42 -9.17
CA ALA A 335 -1.19 -16.03 -9.18
C ALA A 335 0.34 -15.91 -9.11
N THR A 336 1.00 -16.72 -8.27
CA THR A 336 2.47 -16.74 -8.16
C THR A 336 3.12 -17.25 -9.44
N ALA A 337 2.57 -18.31 -10.04
CA ALA A 337 3.04 -18.88 -11.30
C ALA A 337 2.94 -17.90 -12.47
N ILE A 338 1.98 -16.97 -12.45
CA ILE A 338 1.87 -15.87 -13.44
C ILE A 338 2.79 -14.70 -13.07
N ALA A 339 2.82 -14.31 -11.80
CA ALA A 339 3.54 -13.12 -11.35
C ALA A 339 5.06 -13.24 -11.46
N ILE A 340 5.63 -14.43 -11.19
CA ILE A 340 7.09 -14.65 -11.26
C ILE A 340 7.62 -14.42 -12.69
N PRO A 341 7.10 -15.09 -13.74
CA PRO A 341 7.49 -14.83 -15.12
C PRO A 341 7.35 -13.36 -15.53
N VAL A 342 6.25 -12.70 -15.15
CA VAL A 342 6.05 -11.27 -15.43
C VAL A 342 7.09 -10.41 -14.75
N GLY A 343 7.42 -10.70 -13.49
CA GLY A 343 8.46 -10.00 -12.74
C GLY A 343 9.86 -10.17 -13.34
N VAL A 344 10.21 -11.40 -13.75
CA VAL A 344 11.46 -11.71 -14.45
C VAL A 344 11.51 -11.00 -15.80
N LEU A 345 10.38 -10.93 -16.50
CA LEU A 345 10.25 -10.23 -17.77
C LEU A 345 10.43 -8.72 -17.61
N ALA A 346 9.74 -8.09 -16.66
CA ALA A 346 9.89 -6.68 -16.37
C ALA A 346 11.34 -6.31 -16.00
N THR A 347 12.01 -7.15 -15.19
CA THR A 347 13.42 -6.93 -14.85
C THR A 347 14.37 -7.08 -16.05
N ARG A 348 14.11 -8.04 -16.95
CA ARG A 348 14.88 -8.18 -18.20
C ARG A 348 14.66 -7.01 -19.16
N LEU A 349 13.42 -6.54 -19.32
CA LEU A 349 13.11 -5.37 -20.16
C LEU A 349 13.77 -4.10 -19.63
N ARG A 350 13.77 -3.91 -18.30
CA ARG A 350 14.45 -2.80 -17.64
C ARG A 350 15.98 -2.83 -17.84
N ALA A 351 16.56 -4.01 -18.00
CA ALA A 351 17.98 -4.18 -18.26
C ALA A 351 18.37 -3.91 -19.74
N SER A 352 17.41 -3.92 -20.68
CA SER A 352 17.65 -3.65 -22.10
C SER A 352 17.77 -2.15 -22.37
N ARG A 353 18.58 -1.78 -23.38
CA ARG A 353 18.75 -0.39 -23.82
C ARG A 353 17.80 0.04 -24.93
N SER A 354 17.03 -0.89 -25.50
CA SER A 354 16.08 -0.63 -26.58
C SER A 354 14.91 0.26 -26.14
N ASP A 355 14.52 1.22 -26.98
CA ASP A 355 13.33 2.06 -26.77
C ASP A 355 12.03 1.27 -26.74
N HIS A 356 11.95 0.19 -27.51
CA HIS A 356 10.80 -0.71 -27.49
C HIS A 356 10.71 -1.49 -26.17
N ALA A 357 11.85 -1.91 -25.62
CA ALA A 357 11.89 -2.58 -24.32
C ALA A 357 11.49 -1.63 -23.17
N ARG A 358 11.92 -0.37 -23.23
CA ARG A 358 11.49 0.67 -22.28
C ARG A 358 9.99 0.95 -22.35
N SER A 359 9.44 0.98 -23.57
CA SER A 359 7.99 1.17 -23.77
C SER A 359 7.20 -0.03 -23.26
N ALA A 360 7.66 -1.26 -23.54
CA ALA A 360 7.05 -2.49 -23.03
C ALA A 360 7.10 -2.58 -21.49
N GLU A 361 8.21 -2.18 -20.86
CA GLU A 361 8.31 -2.11 -19.39
C GLU A 361 7.27 -1.13 -18.81
N ARG A 362 7.11 0.06 -19.40
CA ARG A 362 6.10 1.03 -18.95
C ARG A 362 4.68 0.47 -19.05
N LEU A 363 4.38 -0.26 -20.12
CA LEU A 363 3.10 -0.93 -20.33
C LEU A 363 2.84 -2.00 -19.27
N LEU A 364 3.86 -2.82 -18.93
CA LEU A 364 3.77 -3.82 -17.86
C LEU A 364 3.54 -3.23 -16.47
N LEU A 365 3.89 -1.96 -16.27
CA LEU A 365 3.71 -1.25 -15.01
C LEU A 365 2.38 -0.47 -14.92
N LEU A 366 1.60 -0.39 -16.00
CA LEU A 366 0.26 0.21 -16.00
C LEU A 366 -0.72 -0.43 -14.99
N PRO A 367 -0.81 -1.78 -14.84
CA PRO A 367 -1.76 -2.40 -13.91
C PRO A 367 -1.56 -2.00 -12.45
N LEU A 368 -0.37 -1.54 -12.06
CA LEU A 368 -0.11 -1.08 -10.68
C LEU A 368 -0.96 0.13 -10.30
N GLY A 369 -1.55 0.85 -11.26
CA GLY A 369 -2.44 1.98 -11.03
C GLY A 369 -3.94 1.63 -11.05
N ALA A 370 -4.30 0.40 -11.43
CA ALA A 370 -5.70 -0.02 -11.52
C ALA A 370 -6.22 -0.47 -10.14
N SER A 371 -7.35 0.09 -9.71
CA SER A 371 -8.00 -0.33 -8.45
C SER A 371 -8.46 -1.78 -8.57
N ALA A 372 -8.21 -2.59 -7.53
CA ALA A 372 -8.66 -3.97 -7.46
C ALA A 372 -10.20 -4.09 -7.52
N VAL A 373 -10.93 -3.08 -7.03
CA VAL A 373 -12.39 -3.03 -7.13
C VAL A 373 -12.80 -2.75 -8.57
N ALA A 374 -12.18 -1.77 -9.22
CA ALA A 374 -12.48 -1.42 -10.61
C ALA A 374 -12.18 -2.55 -11.61
N VAL A 375 -11.15 -3.35 -11.35
CA VAL A 375 -10.79 -4.53 -12.17
C VAL A 375 -11.72 -5.72 -11.92
N GLY A 376 -12.37 -5.78 -10.76
CA GLY A 376 -13.32 -6.84 -10.39
C GLY A 376 -14.76 -6.62 -10.86
N LEU A 377 -15.08 -5.46 -11.44
CA LEU A 377 -16.35 -5.15 -12.09
C LEU A 377 -16.36 -5.64 -13.54
#